data_AF-A0A969HF33-F1
#
_entry.id   AF-A0A969HF33-F1
#
_cell.length_a   1.000
_cell.length_b   1.000
_cell.length_c   1.000
_cell.angle_alpha   90.00
_cell.angle_beta   90.00
_cell.angle_gamma   90.00
#
_symmetry.space_group_name_H-M   'P 1'
#
loop_
_entity.id
_entity.type
_entity.pdbx_description
1 polymer ?
#
loop_
_entity_poly.entity_id
_entity_poly.type
_entity_poly.pdbx_seq_one_letter_code
_entity_poly.pdbx_strand_id
1 'polypeptide(L)'
;MRLLDFLVLLLPYVTQLRLVLWTFHNAKFELTPANLPSHRWLFPVKIYGFRLLYRLAVALVGGFVAVSDEVKNSMVEVIGPIQAKVHVICNGVDTNRYEQRVDRALIRHRLGLATEARLIIVLATLKEQKGHRYLIEAMAALTPKYPDLHVILVGDGPLRQTLQTQVAELNL
;
A
#
# COMPACT_ATOMS: atom_id res chain seq x y z
N MET A 1 15.54 -9.57 1.98
CA MET A 1 14.97 -10.71 2.72
C MET A 1 15.07 -10.42 4.19
N ARG A 2 13.95 -10.58 4.89
CA ARG A 2 13.93 -10.60 6.35
C ARG A 2 14.25 -12.05 6.77
N LEU A 3 14.86 -12.24 7.94
CA LEU A 3 15.17 -13.56 8.49
C LEU A 3 13.91 -14.47 8.54
N LEU A 4 12.74 -13.85 8.70
CA LEU A 4 11.42 -14.50 8.66
C LEU A 4 11.14 -15.25 7.35
N ASP A 5 11.58 -14.72 6.21
CA ASP A 5 11.32 -15.31 4.89
C ASP A 5 11.98 -16.70 4.81
N PHE A 6 13.19 -16.85 5.34
CA PHE A 6 13.90 -18.13 5.38
C PHE A 6 13.28 -19.12 6.36
N LEU A 7 12.81 -18.63 7.51
CA LEU A 7 12.18 -19.47 8.53
C LEU A 7 10.89 -20.08 7.99
N VAL A 8 10.06 -19.30 7.29
CA VAL A 8 8.81 -19.77 6.65
C VAL A 8 9.09 -20.84 5.60
N LEU A 9 10.16 -20.68 4.82
CA LEU A 9 10.53 -21.65 3.78
C LEU A 9 11.05 -22.99 4.32
N LEU A 10 11.56 -23.02 5.55
CA LEU A 10 12.05 -24.24 6.20
C LEU A 10 10.97 -24.94 7.05
N LEU A 11 9.83 -24.30 7.33
CA LEU A 11 8.73 -24.88 8.09
C LEU A 11 8.28 -26.27 7.60
N PRO A 12 8.16 -26.56 6.29
CA PRO A 12 7.76 -27.88 5.82
C PRO A 12 8.69 -29.01 6.29
N TYR A 13 9.99 -28.72 6.40
CA TYR A 13 11.01 -29.68 6.82
C TYR A 13 11.11 -29.84 8.34
N VAL A 14 10.77 -28.79 9.09
CA VAL A 14 10.90 -28.79 10.57
C VAL A 14 9.62 -29.27 11.27
N THR A 15 8.45 -29.15 10.64
CA THR A 15 7.14 -29.29 11.33
C THR A 15 6.20 -30.37 10.79
N GLN A 16 6.62 -31.17 9.79
CA GLN A 16 5.76 -32.12 9.05
C GLN A 16 4.53 -31.48 8.36
N LEU A 17 4.42 -30.14 8.34
CA LEU A 17 3.35 -29.42 7.66
C LEU A 17 3.47 -29.62 6.14
N ARG A 18 2.47 -30.26 5.54
CA ARG A 18 2.41 -30.50 4.08
C ARG A 18 2.03 -29.25 3.27
N LEU A 19 1.44 -28.24 3.91
CA LEU A 19 0.99 -27.01 3.25
C LEU A 19 1.47 -25.78 4.01
N VAL A 20 2.44 -25.08 3.44
CA VAL A 20 2.84 -23.73 3.87
C VAL A 20 2.34 -22.76 2.83
N LEU A 21 1.40 -21.90 3.23
CA LEU A 21 0.89 -20.79 2.43
C LEU A 21 1.61 -19.51 2.85
N TRP A 22 2.18 -18.81 1.88
CA TRP A 22 2.88 -17.56 2.14
C TRP A 22 2.12 -16.38 1.53
N THR A 23 1.76 -15.41 2.37
CA THR A 23 1.04 -14.20 1.97
C THR A 23 2.01 -13.07 1.61
N PHE A 24 1.81 -12.48 0.44
CA PHE A 24 2.51 -11.26 0.02
C PHE A 24 1.52 -10.09 0.00
N HIS A 25 1.79 -9.08 0.81
CA HIS A 25 0.96 -7.87 0.90
C HIS A 25 1.50 -6.71 0.04
N ASN A 26 2.71 -6.86 -0.51
CA ASN A 26 3.32 -5.91 -1.44
C ASN A 26 4.29 -6.67 -2.36
N ALA A 27 4.07 -6.60 -3.67
CA ALA A 27 4.92 -7.29 -4.63
C ALA A 27 6.03 -6.39 -5.19
N LYS A 28 5.86 -5.06 -5.12
CA LYS A 28 7.00 -4.15 -5.20
C LYS A 28 7.79 -4.29 -3.91
N PHE A 29 8.80 -5.16 -3.95
CA PHE A 29 9.96 -5.03 -3.07
C PHE A 29 10.37 -3.56 -3.16
N GLU A 30 10.07 -2.75 -2.14
CA GLU A 30 10.55 -1.37 -1.99
C GLU A 30 12.05 -1.40 -1.73
N LEU A 31 12.79 -1.91 -2.70
CA LEU A 31 14.10 -1.47 -3.09
C LEU A 31 13.92 -0.15 -3.84
N THR A 32 13.25 0.83 -3.20
CA THR A 32 13.28 2.22 -3.64
C THR A 32 14.66 2.76 -3.30
N PRO A 33 15.30 3.58 -4.17
CA PRO A 33 16.61 4.18 -3.89
C PRO A 33 16.67 4.92 -2.54
N ALA A 34 15.51 5.38 -2.05
CA ALA A 34 15.33 6.03 -0.77
C ALA A 34 15.68 5.15 0.45
N ASN A 35 15.58 3.81 0.35
CA ASN A 35 15.73 2.90 1.49
C ASN A 35 17.14 2.29 1.65
N LEU A 36 18.06 2.47 0.68
CA LEU A 36 19.45 1.98 0.77
C LEU A 36 20.45 2.95 0.09
N PRO A 37 20.94 3.98 0.81
CA PRO A 37 21.84 4.99 0.22
C PRO A 37 23.25 4.48 -0.11
N SER A 38 23.79 3.53 0.67
CA SER A 38 25.24 3.30 0.74
C SER A 38 25.82 2.25 -0.23
N HIS A 39 25.01 1.39 -0.86
CA HIS A 39 25.51 0.28 -1.71
C HIS A 39 24.69 0.03 -2.98
N ARG A 40 24.42 1.09 -3.74
CA ARG A 40 23.64 1.04 -4.99
C ARG A 40 24.23 0.14 -6.09
N TRP A 41 25.52 -0.17 -6.04
CA TRP A 41 26.20 -1.02 -7.02
C TRP A 41 25.98 -2.53 -6.79
N LEU A 42 25.66 -2.95 -5.57
CA LEU A 42 25.33 -4.36 -5.25
C LEU A 42 23.89 -4.74 -5.62
N PHE A 43 23.09 -3.76 -6.05
CA PHE A 43 21.67 -3.89 -6.29
C PHE A 43 21.28 -4.94 -7.34
N PRO A 44 21.88 -4.97 -8.55
CA PRO A 44 21.53 -5.99 -9.55
C PRO A 44 21.87 -7.38 -9.02
N VAL A 45 23.06 -7.60 -8.47
CA VAL A 45 23.50 -8.90 -7.93
C VAL A 45 22.56 -9.38 -6.82
N LYS A 46 22.18 -8.48 -5.90
CA LYS A 46 21.24 -8.76 -4.82
C LYS A 46 19.85 -9.11 -5.34
N ILE A 47 19.36 -8.42 -6.37
CA ILE A 47 18.08 -8.71 -7.03
C ILE A 47 18.12 -10.09 -7.68
N TYR A 48 19.16 -10.39 -8.48
CA TYR A 48 19.27 -11.70 -9.14
C TYR A 48 19.38 -12.84 -8.12
N GLY A 49 20.20 -12.67 -7.07
CA GLY A 49 20.30 -13.64 -5.98
C GLY A 49 18.96 -13.90 -5.29
N PHE A 50 18.18 -12.84 -5.02
CA PHE A 50 16.85 -13.00 -4.46
C PHE A 50 15.89 -13.72 -5.40
N ARG A 51 15.87 -13.37 -6.68
CA ARG A 51 15.02 -14.05 -7.68
C ARG A 51 15.33 -15.53 -7.75
N LEU A 52 16.61 -15.90 -7.71
CA LEU A 52 17.03 -17.30 -7.70
C LEU A 52 16.56 -18.03 -6.43
N LEU A 53 16.75 -17.43 -5.26
CA LEU A 53 16.30 -18.02 -3.99
C LEU A 53 14.78 -18.20 -3.96
N TYR A 54 14.00 -17.21 -4.41
CA TYR A 54 12.56 -17.33 -4.55
C TYR A 54 12.15 -18.44 -5.52
N ARG A 55 12.84 -18.58 -6.65
CA ARG A 55 12.59 -19.68 -7.62
C ARG A 55 12.80 -21.05 -7.00
N LEU A 56 13.90 -21.24 -6.26
CA LEU A 56 14.18 -22.51 -5.58
C LEU A 56 13.15 -22.79 -4.48
N ALA A 57 12.75 -21.74 -3.75
CA ALA A 57 11.76 -21.80 -2.69
C ALA A 57 10.35 -22.19 -3.17
N VAL A 58 9.99 -21.88 -4.42
CA VAL A 58 8.68 -22.25 -5.01
C VAL A 58 8.44 -23.76 -4.97
N ALA A 59 9.48 -24.58 -5.10
CA ALA A 59 9.36 -26.03 -5.00
C ALA A 59 9.02 -26.50 -3.57
N LEU A 60 9.40 -25.72 -2.56
CA LEU A 60 9.27 -26.05 -1.14
C LEU A 60 7.92 -25.62 -0.55
N VAL A 61 7.21 -24.71 -1.20
CA VAL A 61 5.90 -24.21 -0.75
C VAL A 61 4.75 -24.80 -1.57
N GLY A 62 3.61 -25.00 -0.90
CA GLY A 62 2.40 -25.51 -1.54
C GLY A 62 1.70 -24.46 -2.41
N GLY A 63 1.80 -23.19 -2.04
CA GLY A 63 1.25 -22.07 -2.82
C GLY A 63 1.49 -20.73 -2.16
N PHE A 64 1.16 -19.68 -2.90
CA PHE A 64 1.26 -18.29 -2.49
C PHE A 64 -0.13 -17.66 -2.49
N VAL A 65 -0.35 -16.74 -1.55
CA VAL A 65 -1.56 -15.92 -1.51
C VAL A 65 -1.18 -14.47 -1.81
N ALA A 66 -1.75 -13.93 -2.88
CA ALA A 66 -1.64 -12.54 -3.27
C ALA A 66 -2.93 -11.80 -2.91
N VAL A 67 -2.82 -10.55 -2.43
CA VAL A 67 -4.00 -9.76 -2.06
C VAL A 67 -4.68 -9.05 -3.25
N SER A 68 -4.10 -9.13 -4.44
CA SER A 68 -4.65 -8.59 -5.68
C SER A 68 -3.97 -9.22 -6.90
N ASP A 69 -4.56 -9.06 -8.09
CA ASP A 69 -3.93 -9.46 -9.35
C ASP A 69 -2.63 -8.70 -9.62
N GLU A 70 -2.53 -7.44 -9.21
CA GLU A 70 -1.29 -6.65 -9.31
C GLU A 70 -0.15 -7.30 -8.50
N VAL A 71 -0.43 -7.75 -7.28
CA VAL A 71 0.54 -8.44 -6.45
C VAL A 71 0.94 -9.77 -7.09
N LYS A 72 -0.02 -10.53 -7.62
CA LYS A 72 0.25 -11.78 -8.34
C LYS A 72 1.13 -11.55 -9.57
N ASN A 73 0.82 -10.56 -10.40
CA ASN A 73 1.56 -10.25 -11.62
C ASN A 73 3.00 -9.85 -11.30
N SER A 74 3.20 -9.01 -10.29
CA SER A 74 4.54 -8.62 -9.88
C SER A 74 5.33 -9.80 -9.25
N MET A 75 4.68 -10.73 -8.53
CA MET A 75 5.34 -11.97 -8.10
C MET A 75 5.77 -12.84 -9.28
N VAL A 76 4.93 -12.97 -10.30
CA VAL A 76 5.22 -13.75 -11.51
C VAL A 76 6.37 -13.11 -12.31
N GLU A 77 6.39 -11.79 -12.41
CA GLU A 77 7.49 -11.06 -13.07
C GLU A 77 8.82 -11.29 -12.34
N VAL A 78 8.83 -11.20 -11.00
CA VAL A 78 10.03 -11.35 -10.19
C VAL A 78 10.49 -12.81 -10.13
N ILE A 79 9.59 -13.74 -9.81
CA ILE A 79 9.93 -15.14 -9.52
C ILE A 79 9.93 -15.99 -10.79
N GLY A 80 9.18 -15.64 -11.83
CA GLY A 80 9.01 -16.45 -13.03
C GLY A 80 7.65 -17.14 -13.09
N PRO A 81 7.49 -18.18 -13.94
CA PRO A 81 6.18 -18.73 -14.30
C PRO A 81 5.60 -19.60 -13.17
N ILE A 82 5.14 -18.97 -12.10
CA ILE A 82 4.57 -19.60 -10.91
C ILE A 82 3.06 -19.38 -10.78
N GLN A 83 2.40 -18.90 -11.84
CA GLN A 83 0.99 -18.46 -11.84
C GLN A 83 0.06 -19.52 -11.24
N ALA A 84 0.31 -20.80 -11.54
CA ALA A 84 -0.48 -21.94 -11.06
C ALA A 84 -0.42 -22.14 -9.54
N LYS A 85 0.61 -21.61 -8.88
CA LYS A 85 0.79 -21.65 -7.42
C LYS A 85 0.38 -20.35 -6.73
N VAL A 86 -0.02 -19.31 -7.45
CA VAL A 86 -0.40 -18.00 -6.86
C VAL A 86 -1.92 -17.82 -6.92
N HIS A 87 -2.53 -17.81 -5.74
CA HIS A 87 -3.97 -17.60 -5.55
C HIS A 87 -4.22 -16.16 -5.09
N VAL A 88 -5.16 -15.48 -5.75
CA VAL A 88 -5.56 -14.14 -5.34
C VAL A 88 -6.70 -14.26 -4.33
N ILE A 89 -6.45 -13.78 -3.11
CA ILE A 89 -7.45 -13.68 -2.05
C ILE A 89 -7.41 -12.24 -1.55
N CYS A 90 -8.36 -11.43 -2.01
CA CYS A 90 -8.46 -10.03 -1.62
C CYS A 90 -8.74 -9.89 -0.12
N ASN A 91 -8.21 -8.83 0.49
CA ASN A 91 -8.56 -8.50 1.87
C ASN A 91 -10.07 -8.17 1.94
N GLY A 92 -10.77 -8.82 2.86
CA GLY A 92 -12.17 -8.52 3.14
C GLY A 92 -12.34 -7.23 3.95
N VAL A 93 -13.53 -6.63 3.84
CA VAL A 93 -14.00 -5.56 4.71
C VAL A 93 -15.33 -5.99 5.32
N ASP A 94 -15.51 -5.78 6.62
CA ASP A 94 -16.78 -6.02 7.29
C ASP A 94 -17.76 -4.90 6.94
N THR A 95 -18.66 -5.16 5.99
CA THR A 95 -19.62 -4.16 5.50
C THR A 95 -20.63 -3.77 6.56
N ASN A 96 -21.04 -4.69 7.44
CA ASN A 96 -22.03 -4.44 8.49
C ASN A 96 -21.57 -3.33 9.44
N ARG A 97 -20.26 -3.23 9.68
CA ARG A 97 -19.66 -2.14 10.46
C ARG A 97 -19.90 -0.74 9.87
N TYR A 98 -20.13 -0.64 8.55
CA TYR A 98 -20.25 0.62 7.82
C TYR A 98 -21.67 0.90 7.30
N GLU A 99 -22.65 0.04 7.61
CA GLU A 99 -24.06 0.23 7.19
C GLU A 99 -24.83 1.27 8.02
N GLN A 100 -24.20 1.82 9.07
CA GLN A 100 -24.85 2.80 9.95
C GLN A 100 -25.28 4.05 9.18
N ARG A 101 -26.59 4.35 9.21
CA ARG A 101 -27.11 5.63 8.72
C ARG A 101 -26.60 6.74 9.61
N VAL A 102 -25.80 7.62 9.03
CA VAL A 102 -25.30 8.83 9.68
C VAL A 102 -26.01 10.05 9.13
N ASP A 103 -26.29 11.00 10.02
CA ASP A 103 -26.77 12.32 9.61
C ASP A 103 -25.63 13.11 8.96
N ARG A 104 -25.66 13.15 7.62
CA ARG A 104 -24.63 13.82 6.82
C ARG A 104 -24.64 15.33 7.04
N ALA A 105 -25.81 15.93 7.29
CA ALA A 105 -25.93 17.36 7.54
C ALA A 105 -25.28 17.72 8.88
N LEU A 106 -25.55 16.92 9.93
CA LEU A 106 -24.91 17.09 11.23
C LEU A 106 -23.39 16.96 11.15
N ILE A 107 -22.87 15.98 10.41
CA ILE A 107 -21.41 15.79 10.25
C ILE A 107 -20.80 16.98 9.51
N ARG A 108 -21.40 17.43 8.41
CA ARG A 108 -20.91 18.61 7.67
C ARG A 108 -20.90 19.86 8.54
N HIS A 109 -21.97 20.09 9.29
CA HIS A 109 -22.05 21.19 10.25
C HIS A 109 -20.93 21.12 11.29
N ARG A 110 -20.66 19.94 11.87
CA ARG A 110 -19.55 19.75 12.83
C ARG A 110 -18.17 20.00 12.23
N LEU A 111 -18.03 19.82 10.91
CA LEU A 111 -16.80 20.08 10.17
C LEU A 111 -16.72 21.53 9.66
N GLY A 112 -17.70 22.39 9.97
CA GLY A 112 -17.77 23.77 9.48
C GLY A 112 -18.08 23.88 7.98
N LEU A 113 -18.66 22.85 7.38
CA LEU A 113 -18.96 22.77 5.96
C LEU A 113 -20.44 23.07 5.69
N ALA A 114 -20.71 23.76 4.59
CA ALA A 114 -22.07 23.90 4.07
C ALA A 114 -22.64 22.53 3.67
N THR A 115 -23.97 22.40 3.75
CA THR A 115 -24.68 21.15 3.42
C THR A 115 -24.35 20.67 2.00
N GLU A 116 -24.29 21.61 1.05
CA GLU A 116 -24.04 21.34 -0.38
C GLU A 116 -22.56 21.40 -0.78
N ALA A 117 -21.65 21.65 0.17
CA ALA A 117 -20.23 21.76 -0.13
C ALA A 117 -19.68 20.45 -0.73
N ARG A 118 -18.86 20.56 -1.77
CA ARG A 118 -18.18 19.40 -2.36
C ARG A 118 -17.07 18.96 -1.43
N LEU A 119 -17.02 17.68 -1.15
CA LEU A 119 -16.09 17.14 -0.17
C LEU A 119 -15.38 15.91 -0.71
N ILE A 120 -14.06 15.97 -0.73
CA ILE A 120 -13.18 14.83 -0.97
C ILE A 120 -12.58 14.42 0.37
N ILE A 121 -12.68 13.14 0.73
CA ILE A 121 -12.08 12.59 1.95
C ILE A 121 -11.03 11.56 1.53
N VAL A 122 -9.83 11.68 2.09
CA VAL A 122 -8.76 10.70 1.93
C VAL A 122 -8.46 10.07 3.29
N LEU A 123 -8.71 8.78 3.42
CA LEU A 123 -8.41 7.99 4.61
C LEU A 123 -7.12 7.19 4.38
N ALA A 124 -5.97 7.71 4.80
CA ALA A 124 -4.69 7.03 4.59
C ALA A 124 -3.59 7.51 5.54
N THR A 125 -2.62 6.64 5.84
CA THR A 125 -1.40 7.03 6.55
C THR A 125 -0.63 8.07 5.74
N LEU A 126 -0.12 9.13 6.38
CA LEU A 126 0.59 10.23 5.74
C LEU A 126 2.02 9.81 5.37
N LYS A 127 2.13 9.00 4.32
CA LYS A 127 3.36 8.47 3.73
C LYS A 127 3.42 8.78 2.23
N GLU A 128 4.62 8.80 1.69
CA GLU A 128 4.91 9.18 0.30
C GLU A 128 4.07 8.39 -0.71
N GLN A 129 4.02 7.06 -0.54
CA GLN A 129 3.27 6.15 -1.42
C GLN A 129 1.76 6.40 -1.50
N LYS A 130 1.20 7.22 -0.59
CA LYS A 130 -0.24 7.58 -0.61
C LYS A 130 -0.54 8.84 -1.41
N GLY A 131 0.49 9.55 -1.88
CA GLY A 131 0.33 10.59 -2.90
C GLY A 131 -0.42 11.85 -2.44
N HIS A 132 -0.55 12.12 -1.14
CA HIS A 132 -1.25 13.29 -0.59
C HIS A 132 -0.78 14.62 -1.20
N ARG A 133 0.53 14.75 -1.46
CA ARG A 133 1.12 15.95 -2.07
C ARG A 133 0.49 16.31 -3.41
N TYR A 134 0.16 15.30 -4.22
CA TYR A 134 -0.40 15.51 -5.56
C TYR A 134 -1.84 16.00 -5.48
N LEU A 135 -2.59 15.55 -4.47
CA LEU A 135 -3.93 16.06 -4.22
C LEU A 135 -3.89 17.52 -3.76
N ILE A 136 -2.96 17.87 -2.87
CA ILE A 136 -2.75 19.26 -2.42
C ILE A 136 -2.38 20.16 -3.60
N GLU A 137 -1.44 19.73 -4.45
CA GLU A 137 -1.08 20.45 -5.69
C GLU A 137 -2.28 20.62 -6.63
N ALA A 138 -3.08 19.57 -6.83
CA ALA A 138 -4.27 19.64 -7.65
C ALA A 138 -5.31 20.62 -7.08
N MET A 139 -5.45 20.69 -5.74
CA MET A 139 -6.37 21.60 -5.09
C MET A 139 -6.06 23.06 -5.35
N ALA A 140 -4.78 23.45 -5.39
CA ALA A 140 -4.39 24.82 -5.73
C ALA A 140 -4.93 25.26 -7.10
N ALA A 141 -5.03 24.35 -8.07
CA ALA A 141 -5.60 24.61 -9.38
C ALA A 141 -7.15 24.58 -9.41
N LEU A 142 -7.79 23.93 -8.44
CA LEU A 142 -9.23 23.70 -8.41
C LEU A 142 -9.99 24.72 -7.55
N THR A 143 -9.42 25.17 -6.44
CA THR A 143 -10.06 26.11 -5.50
C THR A 143 -10.60 27.38 -6.19
N PRO A 144 -9.88 28.01 -7.16
CA PRO A 144 -10.43 29.19 -7.87
C PRO A 144 -11.68 28.88 -8.72
N LYS A 145 -11.83 27.64 -9.19
CA LYS A 145 -12.97 27.21 -10.02
C LYS A 145 -14.13 26.66 -9.17
N TYR A 146 -13.81 26.11 -8.01
CA TYR A 146 -14.75 25.45 -7.10
C TYR A 146 -14.47 25.90 -5.67
N PRO A 147 -14.89 27.12 -5.29
CA PRO A 147 -14.63 27.66 -3.96
C PRO A 147 -15.37 26.90 -2.85
N ASP A 148 -16.36 26.07 -3.21
CA ASP A 148 -17.11 25.18 -2.33
C ASP A 148 -16.48 23.77 -2.19
N LEU A 149 -15.31 23.54 -2.80
CA LEU A 149 -14.59 22.27 -2.76
C LEU A 149 -13.65 22.20 -1.56
N HIS A 150 -13.88 21.20 -0.71
CA HIS A 150 -13.05 20.92 0.45
C HIS A 150 -12.38 19.55 0.32
N VAL A 151 -11.16 19.45 0.86
CA VAL A 151 -10.44 18.19 1.03
C VAL A 151 -10.17 17.97 2.51
N ILE A 152 -10.51 16.78 3.01
CA ILE A 152 -10.13 16.33 4.35
C ILE A 152 -9.16 15.15 4.22
N LEU A 153 -7.93 15.35 4.69
CA LEU A 153 -6.94 14.30 4.83
C LEU A 153 -7.04 13.72 6.25
N VAL A 154 -7.41 12.44 6.36
CA VAL A 154 -7.57 11.75 7.64
C VAL A 154 -6.50 10.67 7.76
N GLY A 155 -5.66 10.84 8.76
CA GLY A 155 -4.61 9.90 9.11
C GLY A 155 -3.48 10.59 9.84
N ASP A 156 -2.44 9.82 10.13
CA ASP A 156 -1.20 10.34 10.70
C ASP A 156 0.00 9.73 9.98
N GLY A 157 1.19 10.29 10.18
CA GLY A 157 2.41 9.76 9.60
C GLY A 157 3.54 10.78 9.48
N PRO A 158 4.71 10.31 9.04
CA PRO A 158 5.93 11.13 9.00
C PRO A 158 5.81 12.37 8.12
N LEU A 159 4.92 12.38 7.12
CA LEU A 159 4.75 13.53 6.22
C LEU A 159 3.79 14.60 6.76
N ARG A 160 3.24 14.47 7.97
CA ARG A 160 2.24 15.40 8.49
C ARG A 160 2.68 16.86 8.42
N GLN A 161 3.84 17.18 8.96
CA GLN A 161 4.38 18.55 8.97
C GLN A 161 4.64 19.05 7.54
N THR A 162 5.26 18.22 6.69
CA THR A 162 5.54 18.56 5.29
C THR A 162 4.27 18.90 4.51
N LEU A 163 3.19 18.12 4.68
CA LEU A 163 1.92 18.37 4.02
C LEU A 163 1.24 19.64 4.54
N GLN A 164 1.34 19.93 5.84
CA GLN A 164 0.81 21.17 6.41
C GLN A 164 1.55 22.40 5.87
N THR A 165 2.88 22.34 5.75
CA THR A 165 3.67 23.40 5.11
C THR A 165 3.25 23.62 3.67
N GLN A 166 3.06 22.54 2.90
CA GLN A 166 2.63 22.62 1.51
C GLN A 166 1.25 23.30 1.35
N VAL A 167 0.30 22.99 2.23
CA VAL A 167 -1.02 23.65 2.25
C VAL A 167 -0.87 25.16 2.50
N ALA A 168 -0.06 25.55 3.47
CA ALA A 168 0.19 26.95 3.78
C ALA A 168 0.87 27.71 2.62
N GLU A 169 1.87 27.10 1.98
CA GLU A 169 2.58 27.68 0.82
C GLU A 169 1.66 27.91 -0.38
N LEU A 170 0.67 27.03 -0.57
CA LEU A 170 -0.32 27.14 -1.64
C LEU A 170 -1.55 27.99 -1.28
N ASN A 171 -1.59 28.56 -0.08
CA ASN A 171 -2.70 29.35 0.44
C ASN A 171 -4.05 28.61 0.37
N LEU A 172 -4.05 27.34 0.75
CA LEU A 172 -5.23 26.47 0.83
C LEU A 172 -5.78 26.35 2.25
#